data_AF-A0A9D7S9I0-F1
#
_entry.id   AF-A0A9D7S9I0-F1
#
_cell.length_a   1.000
_cell.length_b   1.000
_cell.length_c   1.000
_cell.angle_alpha   90.00
_cell.angle_beta   90.00
_cell.angle_gamma   90.00
#
_symmetry.space_group_name_H-M   'P 1'
#
loop_
_entity.id
_entity.type
_entity.pdbx_description
1 polymer ?
#
loop_
_entity_poly.entity_id
_entity_poly.type
_entity_poly.pdbx_seq_one_letter_code
_entity_poly.pdbx_strand_id
1 'polypeptide(L)'
;MKKNLLFILAVCICQLLLAQSPRKVLVEHFTQASCGPCASTNPIIHPILERNKSRLVLLTHQTSWPGVDPMNADNPGEVATRVAYYGVTGVPDSKMGGQDGGQSPTQLITDANIANSAAVESNYEITVDPGLASNYNELNPKITVKLTGPIEGNPILRVVVLEKVITWPSPPGSNGEKVFYHVVKKFLPNTGGTPISDLSNVGDSKTYTFNFKFNKLYNFRNLEVAAYIQNESTKEVAQAESKEVDYIKSPGLDIAIKYAKATSNTLKNTVCGTGTIPTITYINTGNANVTSIKFRSSVNGGPLSEFTWTGNIAFLEEKTINLSNVEIPKMFASGNTLIIEAFEVNGNADVNPINNTLVIPFDPSPATTLTSRLDVKPLTKGSLVTFTLQDDANKVIIQDGSYPTNELHSYPLNLSKDRCYTLTIDNDHTSLNGSAKLYDANNKLVMNVTLLTRATYVSDFTTYDLVLGTHDPSENIYSFSVTPNPVHDVVRLEWIQDQSGPIQIMFSDLTGKAVQSIQHHSISGSNQMEIPVDQLHSGMYLVSINHGKNKITKRVIVE
;
A
#
# COMPACT_ATOMS: atom_id res chain seq x y z
N MET A 1 -78.51 -44.23 6.72
CA MET A 1 -78.48 -43.08 5.78
C MET A 1 -77.32 -42.19 6.20
N LYS A 2 -76.30 -42.09 5.33
CA LYS A 2 -75.00 -41.45 5.61
C LYS A 2 -75.15 -39.93 5.69
N LYS A 3 -74.73 -39.34 6.82
CA LYS A 3 -74.28 -37.95 6.93
C LYS A 3 -72.77 -38.01 7.12
N ASN A 4 -71.99 -37.44 6.20
CA ASN A 4 -70.57 -37.09 6.36
C ASN A 4 -70.28 -35.98 5.34
N LEU A 5 -70.19 -34.73 5.77
CA LEU A 5 -68.97 -34.03 6.20
C LEU A 5 -68.32 -33.31 5.00
N LEU A 6 -68.70 -32.04 4.79
CA LEU A 6 -67.99 -31.10 3.93
C LEU A 6 -66.65 -30.75 4.58
N PHE A 7 -65.54 -31.04 3.91
CA PHE A 7 -64.22 -30.54 4.25
C PHE A 7 -63.99 -29.21 3.52
N ILE A 8 -63.89 -28.11 4.27
CA ILE A 8 -63.47 -26.80 3.76
C ILE A 8 -61.94 -26.79 3.74
N LEU A 9 -61.35 -26.73 2.54
CA LEU A 9 -59.91 -26.56 2.34
C LEU A 9 -59.58 -25.07 2.47
N ALA A 10 -59.12 -24.64 3.65
CA ALA A 10 -58.54 -23.33 3.85
C ALA A 10 -57.12 -23.32 3.28
N VAL A 11 -56.96 -22.76 2.07
CA VAL A 11 -55.65 -22.47 1.49
C VAL A 11 -55.04 -21.29 2.25
N CYS A 12 -54.08 -21.59 3.12
CA CYS A 12 -53.27 -20.59 3.80
C CYS A 12 -52.24 -20.05 2.78
N ILE A 13 -52.53 -18.91 2.17
CA ILE A 13 -51.57 -18.16 1.34
C ILE A 13 -50.54 -17.58 2.32
N CYS A 14 -49.42 -18.28 2.49
CA CYS A 14 -48.24 -17.74 3.15
C CYS A 14 -47.63 -16.69 2.22
N GLN A 15 -47.96 -15.41 2.43
CA GLN A 15 -47.24 -14.33 1.78
C GLN A 15 -45.83 -14.32 2.37
N LEU A 16 -44.85 -14.78 1.59
CA LEU A 16 -43.44 -14.49 1.83
C LEU A 16 -43.29 -12.98 1.71
N LEU A 17 -43.29 -12.27 2.85
CA LEU A 17 -42.78 -10.92 2.91
C LEU A 17 -41.30 -11.00 2.52
N LEU A 18 -40.96 -10.54 1.32
CA LEU A 18 -39.59 -10.31 0.91
C LEU A 18 -39.08 -9.17 1.79
N ALA A 19 -38.26 -9.50 2.79
CA ALA A 19 -37.66 -8.49 3.65
C ALA A 19 -36.59 -7.75 2.84
N GLN A 20 -36.92 -6.54 2.38
CA GLN A 20 -35.93 -5.62 1.85
C GLN A 20 -35.07 -5.09 3.01
N SER A 21 -33.82 -4.79 2.73
CA SER A 21 -32.84 -4.52 3.77
C SER A 21 -32.79 -3.02 4.08
N PRO A 22 -32.65 -2.61 5.35
CA PRO A 22 -32.50 -1.21 5.69
C PRO A 22 -31.32 -0.60 4.92
N ARG A 23 -31.56 0.52 4.24
CA ARG A 23 -30.51 1.24 3.50
C ARG A 23 -29.65 2.05 4.45
N LYS A 24 -28.32 1.95 4.30
CA LYS A 24 -27.41 3.01 4.76
C LYS A 24 -27.18 3.99 3.63
N VAL A 25 -27.32 5.27 3.96
CA VAL A 25 -27.25 6.38 3.02
C VAL A 25 -25.79 6.72 2.73
N LEU A 26 -25.38 6.74 1.47
CA LEU A 26 -24.08 7.32 1.13
C LEU A 26 -24.15 8.84 1.15
N VAL A 27 -23.20 9.48 1.83
CA VAL A 27 -22.92 10.91 1.69
C VAL A 27 -21.51 11.06 1.11
N GLU A 28 -21.41 11.68 -0.05
CA GLU A 28 -20.13 12.13 -0.62
C GLU A 28 -20.03 13.64 -0.43
N HIS A 29 -19.00 14.10 0.28
CA HIS A 29 -18.75 15.51 0.56
C HIS A 29 -17.46 15.97 -0.12
N PHE A 30 -17.52 17.06 -0.88
CA PHE A 30 -16.39 17.68 -1.57
C PHE A 30 -15.98 18.94 -0.82
N THR A 31 -14.72 18.98 -0.39
CA THR A 31 -14.18 20.04 0.46
C THR A 31 -12.70 20.30 0.15
N GLN A 32 -12.05 21.22 0.87
CA GLN A 32 -10.62 21.49 0.71
C GLN A 32 -10.00 22.29 1.88
N ALA A 33 -8.77 21.97 2.29
CA ALA A 33 -8.06 22.55 3.45
C ALA A 33 -7.68 24.04 3.39
N SER A 34 -7.83 24.69 2.25
CA SER A 34 -7.58 26.12 1.99
C SER A 34 -8.85 26.86 1.53
N CYS A 35 -10.02 26.22 1.67
CA CYS A 35 -11.32 26.78 1.30
C CYS A 35 -11.99 27.44 2.52
N GLY A 36 -12.15 28.77 2.48
CA GLY A 36 -12.85 29.53 3.53
C GLY A 36 -14.32 29.14 3.74
N PRO A 37 -15.15 29.04 2.67
CA PRO A 37 -16.53 28.58 2.80
C PRO A 37 -16.66 27.16 3.38
N CYS A 38 -15.68 26.29 3.12
CA CYS A 38 -15.62 24.93 3.64
C CYS A 38 -15.42 24.94 5.16
N ALA A 39 -14.46 25.74 5.65
CA ALA A 39 -14.25 25.94 7.09
C ALA A 39 -15.46 26.54 7.82
N SER A 40 -16.35 27.23 7.10
CA SER A 40 -17.62 27.73 7.66
C SER A 40 -18.74 26.67 7.67
N THR A 41 -18.70 25.71 6.74
CA THR A 41 -19.76 24.71 6.52
C THR A 41 -19.50 23.41 7.27
N ASN A 42 -18.26 22.92 7.26
CA ASN A 42 -17.86 21.66 7.88
C ASN A 42 -18.24 21.59 9.38
N PRO A 43 -18.04 22.65 10.20
CA PRO A 43 -18.44 22.64 11.61
C PRO A 43 -19.97 22.52 11.82
N ILE A 44 -20.78 22.87 10.82
CA ILE A 44 -22.24 22.78 10.87
C ILE A 44 -22.69 21.36 10.54
N ILE A 45 -22.15 20.77 9.46
CA ILE A 45 -22.62 19.47 8.95
C ILE A 45 -21.98 18.26 9.65
N HIS A 46 -20.71 18.34 10.08
CA HIS A 46 -20.02 17.20 10.72
C HIS A 46 -20.73 16.68 11.97
N PRO A 47 -21.22 17.51 12.91
CA PRO A 47 -21.98 17.02 14.05
C PRO A 47 -23.28 16.31 13.67
N ILE A 48 -23.86 16.60 12.50
CA ILE A 48 -25.06 15.94 11.96
C ILE A 48 -24.69 14.57 11.40
N LEU A 49 -23.61 14.51 10.64
CA LEU A 49 -23.10 13.27 10.06
C LEU A 49 -22.69 12.28 11.16
N GLU A 50 -21.93 12.74 12.16
CA GLU A 50 -21.43 11.90 13.25
C GLU A 50 -22.56 11.30 14.09
N ARG A 51 -23.58 12.09 14.45
CA ARG A 51 -24.71 11.55 15.25
C ARG A 51 -25.60 10.58 14.45
N ASN A 52 -25.55 10.63 13.11
CA ASN A 52 -26.28 9.74 12.22
C ASN A 52 -25.43 8.62 11.61
N LYS A 53 -24.19 8.41 12.09
CA LYS A 53 -23.24 7.43 11.52
C LYS A 53 -23.75 5.99 11.44
N SER A 54 -24.75 5.60 12.23
CA SER A 54 -25.37 4.26 12.13
C SER A 54 -26.25 4.09 10.89
N ARG A 55 -26.64 5.20 10.24
CA ARG A 55 -27.59 5.25 9.11
C ARG A 55 -26.92 5.69 7.80
N LEU A 56 -25.64 6.04 7.83
CA LEU A 56 -24.94 6.57 6.67
C LEU A 56 -23.50 6.09 6.59
N VAL A 57 -22.95 6.22 5.39
CA VAL A 57 -21.52 6.09 5.09
C VAL A 57 -21.05 7.42 4.54
N LEU A 58 -20.00 8.01 5.12
CA LEU A 58 -19.45 9.29 4.69
C LEU A 58 -18.15 9.08 3.92
N LEU A 59 -18.03 9.73 2.77
CA LEU A 59 -16.80 9.85 1.98
C LEU A 59 -16.49 11.33 1.81
N THR A 60 -15.28 11.75 2.18
CA THR A 60 -14.82 13.13 2.01
C THR A 60 -13.73 13.21 0.95
N HIS A 61 -14.03 13.94 -0.13
CA HIS A 61 -13.14 14.19 -1.26
C HIS A 61 -12.46 15.54 -1.10
N GLN A 62 -11.14 15.53 -0.91
CA GLN A 62 -10.32 16.74 -0.85
C GLN A 62 -9.98 17.18 -2.27
N THR A 63 -10.56 18.28 -2.72
CA THR A 63 -10.41 18.78 -4.10
C THR A 63 -9.08 19.51 -4.31
N SER A 64 -8.68 19.72 -5.57
CA SER A 64 -7.40 20.36 -5.92
C SER A 64 -7.42 21.89 -5.86
N TRP A 65 -8.53 22.48 -5.44
CA TRP A 65 -8.79 23.93 -5.49
C TRP A 65 -9.71 24.36 -4.32
N PRO A 66 -9.79 25.64 -3.95
CA PRO A 66 -9.13 26.81 -4.53
C PRO A 66 -7.65 27.02 -4.11
N GLY A 67 -7.08 26.17 -3.25
CA GLY A 67 -5.73 26.36 -2.72
C GLY A 67 -5.02 25.03 -2.49
N VAL A 68 -4.01 25.04 -1.59
CA VAL A 68 -3.19 23.86 -1.32
C VAL A 68 -3.90 22.92 -0.35
N ASP A 69 -3.96 21.65 -0.74
CA ASP A 69 -4.43 20.55 0.10
C ASP A 69 -3.47 19.36 0.00
N PRO A 70 -2.71 19.04 1.07
CA PRO A 70 -1.82 17.89 1.07
C PRO A 70 -2.52 16.54 0.86
N MET A 71 -3.78 16.41 1.30
CA MET A 71 -4.55 15.17 1.13
C MET A 71 -5.01 15.01 -0.32
N ASN A 72 -5.32 16.11 -1.03
CA ASN A 72 -5.55 16.04 -2.49
C ASN A 72 -4.27 15.63 -3.23
N ALA A 73 -3.10 16.15 -2.83
CA ALA A 73 -1.82 15.81 -3.46
C ALA A 73 -1.49 14.31 -3.39
N ASP A 74 -2.08 13.58 -2.43
CA ASP A 74 -1.94 12.13 -2.30
C ASP A 74 -2.88 11.33 -3.22
N ASN A 75 -4.04 11.89 -3.58
CA ASN A 75 -5.02 11.25 -4.47
C ASN A 75 -5.71 12.22 -5.45
N PRO A 76 -4.95 12.93 -6.33
CA PRO A 76 -5.53 13.99 -7.14
C PRO A 76 -6.43 13.44 -8.27
N GLY A 77 -6.05 12.30 -8.85
CA GLY A 77 -6.72 11.74 -10.04
C GLY A 77 -8.10 11.17 -9.74
N GLU A 78 -8.26 10.41 -8.65
CA GLU A 78 -9.55 9.78 -8.33
C GLU A 78 -10.56 10.80 -7.83
N VAL A 79 -10.12 11.77 -7.02
CA VAL A 79 -10.98 12.89 -6.60
C VAL A 79 -11.41 13.71 -7.81
N ALA A 80 -10.50 14.03 -8.74
CA ALA A 80 -10.86 14.73 -9.98
C ALA A 80 -11.89 13.94 -10.82
N THR A 81 -11.78 12.61 -10.83
CA THR A 81 -12.76 11.75 -11.52
C THR A 81 -14.14 11.83 -10.87
N ARG A 82 -14.24 11.85 -9.53
CA ARG A 82 -15.52 12.02 -8.82
C ARG A 82 -16.10 13.43 -8.96
N VAL A 83 -15.25 14.46 -8.96
CA VAL A 83 -15.63 15.84 -9.28
C VAL A 83 -16.28 15.92 -10.66
N ALA A 84 -15.64 15.32 -11.68
CA ALA A 84 -16.17 15.28 -13.04
C ALA A 84 -17.47 14.47 -13.13
N TYR A 85 -17.54 13.32 -12.44
CA TYR A 85 -18.73 12.47 -12.41
C TYR A 85 -19.98 13.20 -11.92
N TYR A 86 -19.85 14.04 -10.88
CA TYR A 86 -20.97 14.83 -10.35
C TYR A 86 -21.09 16.23 -10.96
N GLY A 87 -20.10 16.69 -11.74
CA GLY A 87 -20.08 18.05 -12.26
C GLY A 87 -19.88 19.11 -11.17
N VAL A 88 -19.05 18.82 -10.16
CA VAL A 88 -18.80 19.73 -9.04
C VAL A 88 -18.03 20.96 -9.53
N THR A 89 -18.62 22.15 -9.40
CA THR A 89 -18.03 23.43 -9.84
C THR A 89 -17.59 24.34 -8.69
N GLY A 90 -17.92 24.00 -7.45
CA GLY A 90 -17.62 24.78 -6.23
C GLY A 90 -17.56 23.87 -5.01
N VAL A 91 -16.71 24.21 -4.03
CA VAL A 91 -16.66 23.55 -2.71
C VAL A 91 -16.95 24.58 -1.63
N PRO A 92 -17.66 24.21 -0.55
CA PRO A 92 -18.13 22.86 -0.23
C PRO A 92 -19.32 22.43 -1.08
N ASP A 93 -19.38 21.14 -1.44
CA ASP A 93 -20.50 20.52 -2.15
C ASP A 93 -20.78 19.12 -1.57
N SER A 94 -22.03 18.65 -1.65
CA SER A 94 -22.41 17.36 -1.08
C SER A 94 -23.38 16.62 -1.99
N LYS A 95 -23.32 15.29 -1.96
CA LYS A 95 -24.28 14.39 -2.60
C LYS A 95 -24.76 13.39 -1.55
N MET A 96 -26.07 13.25 -1.39
CA MET A 96 -26.71 12.27 -0.52
C MET A 96 -27.47 11.27 -1.39
N GLY A 97 -27.14 9.98 -1.27
CA GLY A 97 -27.67 8.96 -2.18
C GLY A 97 -27.29 9.19 -3.65
N GLY A 98 -26.21 9.92 -3.91
CA GLY A 98 -25.75 10.29 -5.26
C GLY A 98 -26.43 11.51 -5.89
N GLN A 99 -27.24 12.26 -5.12
CA GLN A 99 -27.97 13.45 -5.59
C GLN A 99 -27.80 14.64 -4.63
N ASP A 100 -28.03 15.86 -5.10
CA ASP A 100 -28.12 17.07 -4.26
C ASP A 100 -29.45 17.83 -4.40
N GLY A 101 -30.24 17.57 -5.45
CA GLY A 101 -31.44 18.34 -5.76
C GLY A 101 -31.18 19.85 -5.94
N GLY A 102 -29.95 20.25 -6.27
CA GLY A 102 -29.53 21.65 -6.33
C GLY A 102 -29.43 22.36 -4.97
N GLN A 103 -29.42 21.62 -3.86
CA GLN A 103 -29.32 22.16 -2.50
C GLN A 103 -27.87 22.41 -2.08
N SER A 104 -27.65 23.41 -1.24
CA SER A 104 -26.35 23.59 -0.59
C SER A 104 -26.10 22.47 0.44
N PRO A 105 -24.84 22.21 0.84
CA PRO A 105 -24.53 21.19 1.85
C PRO A 105 -25.31 21.35 3.16
N THR A 106 -25.53 22.58 3.65
CA THR A 106 -26.26 22.83 4.90
C THR A 106 -27.77 22.61 4.78
N GLN A 107 -28.33 22.71 3.55
CA GLN A 107 -29.73 22.41 3.27
C GLN A 107 -29.95 20.91 3.05
N LEU A 108 -28.99 20.25 2.39
CA LEU A 108 -29.05 18.83 2.07
C LEU A 108 -28.81 17.95 3.30
N ILE A 109 -27.76 18.25 4.07
CA ILE A 109 -27.36 17.45 5.24
C ILE A 109 -28.14 17.89 6.48
N THR A 110 -29.30 17.27 6.70
CA THR A 110 -30.11 17.43 7.91
C THR A 110 -30.52 16.07 8.46
N ASP A 111 -30.87 15.99 9.76
CA ASP A 111 -31.36 14.73 10.35
C ASP A 111 -32.59 14.19 9.61
N ALA A 112 -33.50 15.08 9.22
CA ALA A 112 -34.72 14.72 8.52
C ALA A 112 -34.43 14.12 7.14
N ASN A 113 -33.55 14.75 6.34
CA ASN A 113 -33.20 14.25 5.02
C ASN A 113 -32.47 12.90 5.10
N ILE A 114 -31.52 12.76 6.03
CA ILE A 114 -30.84 11.48 6.29
C ILE A 114 -31.87 10.43 6.71
N ALA A 115 -32.81 10.80 7.58
CA ALA A 115 -33.81 9.87 8.06
C ALA A 115 -34.75 9.37 6.97
N ASN A 116 -35.22 10.27 6.12
CA ASN A 116 -36.07 9.95 4.98
C ASN A 116 -35.32 9.09 3.96
N SER A 117 -34.05 9.41 3.70
CA SER A 117 -33.22 8.62 2.80
C SER A 117 -32.95 7.22 3.36
N ALA A 118 -32.65 7.05 4.65
CA ALA A 118 -32.43 5.74 5.25
C ALA A 118 -33.71 4.89 5.38
N ALA A 119 -34.90 5.49 5.21
CA ALA A 119 -36.18 4.79 5.25
C ALA A 119 -36.56 4.12 3.92
N VAL A 120 -35.86 4.47 2.82
CA VAL A 120 -36.02 3.79 1.54
C VAL A 120 -35.39 2.42 1.63
N GLU A 121 -36.14 1.40 1.24
CA GLU A 121 -35.67 0.02 1.23
C GLU A 121 -34.65 -0.23 0.11
N SER A 122 -33.75 -1.19 0.33
CA SER A 122 -32.72 -1.57 -0.64
C SER A 122 -32.91 -3.01 -1.12
N ASN A 123 -32.72 -3.21 -2.42
CA ASN A 123 -32.66 -4.53 -3.07
C ASN A 123 -31.31 -5.24 -2.85
N TYR A 124 -30.40 -4.65 -2.07
CA TYR A 124 -29.06 -5.16 -1.81
C TYR A 124 -28.69 -5.13 -0.32
N GLU A 125 -28.00 -6.18 0.11
CA GLU A 125 -27.22 -6.23 1.36
C GLU A 125 -25.74 -6.20 1.03
N ILE A 126 -24.98 -5.41 1.78
CA ILE A 126 -23.51 -5.36 1.68
C ILE A 126 -22.93 -5.72 3.03
N THR A 127 -21.99 -6.67 3.04
CA THR A 127 -21.12 -6.94 4.18
C THR A 127 -19.69 -6.57 3.80
N VAL A 128 -19.03 -5.77 4.66
CA VAL A 128 -17.66 -5.32 4.48
C VAL A 128 -16.75 -6.02 5.49
N ASP A 129 -15.76 -6.75 5.00
CA ASP A 129 -14.60 -7.20 5.79
C ASP A 129 -13.34 -6.49 5.26
N PRO A 130 -12.76 -5.54 6.00
CA PRO A 130 -11.57 -4.83 5.56
C PRO A 130 -10.34 -5.72 5.35
N GLY A 131 -10.22 -6.85 6.09
CA GLY A 131 -9.16 -7.84 5.92
C GLY A 131 -7.73 -7.31 6.08
N LEU A 132 -7.35 -6.80 7.26
CA LEU A 132 -5.96 -6.40 7.53
C LEU A 132 -5.01 -7.59 7.40
N ALA A 133 -3.98 -7.47 6.56
CA ALA A 133 -2.97 -8.51 6.42
C ALA A 133 -2.08 -8.60 7.68
N SER A 134 -1.55 -9.80 7.94
CA SER A 134 -0.70 -10.10 9.10
C SER A 134 0.62 -9.29 9.15
N ASN A 135 1.03 -8.71 8.02
CA ASN A 135 2.19 -7.84 7.90
C ASN A 135 1.88 -6.36 8.23
N TYR A 136 0.61 -6.01 8.49
CA TYR A 136 0.14 -4.66 8.81
C TYR A 136 0.55 -3.59 7.76
N ASN A 137 0.75 -4.02 6.51
CA ASN A 137 1.16 -3.15 5.40
C ASN A 137 0.14 -3.12 4.25
N GLU A 138 -0.92 -3.90 4.32
CA GLU A 138 -1.96 -3.95 3.31
C GLU A 138 -3.32 -4.37 3.89
N LEU A 139 -4.38 -4.02 3.17
CA LEU A 139 -5.72 -4.58 3.34
C LEU A 139 -6.00 -5.55 2.20
N ASN A 140 -6.77 -6.58 2.51
CA ASN A 140 -7.36 -7.51 1.56
C ASN A 140 -8.90 -7.48 1.68
N PRO A 141 -9.57 -6.37 1.29
CA PRO A 141 -10.99 -6.21 1.53
C PRO A 141 -11.82 -7.27 0.83
N LYS A 142 -12.77 -7.87 1.56
CA LYS A 142 -13.77 -8.80 1.04
C LYS A 142 -15.15 -8.17 1.20
N ILE A 143 -15.77 -7.90 0.06
CA ILE A 143 -17.09 -7.27 0.00
C ILE A 143 -18.09 -8.30 -0.49
N THR A 144 -19.02 -8.69 0.37
CA THR A 144 -20.09 -9.61 0.00
C THR A 144 -21.34 -8.82 -0.32
N VAL A 145 -21.82 -8.95 -1.55
CA VAL A 145 -23.09 -8.38 -2.00
C VAL A 145 -24.09 -9.51 -2.13
N LYS A 146 -25.25 -9.35 -1.50
CA LYS A 146 -26.39 -10.24 -1.64
C LYS A 146 -27.58 -9.49 -2.21
N LEU A 147 -28.23 -10.10 -3.19
CA LEU A 147 -29.42 -9.56 -3.84
C LEU A 147 -30.66 -9.95 -3.03
N THR A 148 -31.42 -8.97 -2.52
CA THR A 148 -32.65 -9.17 -1.73
C THR A 148 -33.92 -8.75 -2.47
N GLY A 149 -33.78 -8.02 -3.57
CA GLY A 149 -34.85 -7.66 -4.51
C GLY A 149 -34.33 -7.65 -5.97
N PRO A 150 -35.15 -7.26 -6.96
CA PRO A 150 -34.71 -7.25 -8.35
C PRO A 150 -33.58 -6.25 -8.60
N ILE A 151 -32.74 -6.52 -9.61
CA ILE A 151 -31.73 -5.57 -10.07
C ILE A 151 -32.38 -4.41 -10.80
N GLU A 152 -31.94 -3.19 -10.50
CA GLU A 152 -32.43 -1.97 -11.13
C GLU A 152 -31.32 -1.24 -11.90
N GLY A 153 -31.58 -0.96 -13.19
CA GLY A 153 -30.69 -0.22 -14.08
C GLY A 153 -29.31 -0.87 -14.25
N ASN A 154 -28.24 -0.08 -14.11
CA ASN A 154 -26.86 -0.52 -14.28
C ASN A 154 -26.06 -0.36 -12.98
N PRO A 155 -26.21 -1.29 -12.01
CA PRO A 155 -25.58 -1.18 -10.70
C PRO A 155 -24.08 -1.52 -10.74
N ILE A 156 -23.29 -0.62 -10.18
CA ILE A 156 -21.84 -0.75 -10.01
C ILE A 156 -21.49 -0.75 -8.54
N LEU A 157 -20.78 -1.79 -8.09
CA LEU A 157 -20.15 -1.83 -6.78
C LEU A 157 -18.89 -0.97 -6.80
N ARG A 158 -18.83 0.01 -5.90
CA ARG A 158 -17.63 0.81 -5.64
C ARG A 158 -17.14 0.54 -4.23
N VAL A 159 -15.84 0.31 -4.11
CA VAL A 159 -15.17 0.03 -2.84
C VAL A 159 -14.12 1.10 -2.62
N VAL A 160 -14.06 1.66 -1.41
CA VAL A 160 -13.25 2.83 -1.11
C VAL A 160 -12.54 2.64 0.23
N VAL A 161 -11.22 2.87 0.24
CA VAL A 161 -10.42 2.95 1.47
C VAL A 161 -10.37 4.40 1.92
N LEU A 162 -10.65 4.62 3.20
CA LEU A 162 -10.76 5.92 3.84
C LEU A 162 -9.80 6.00 5.03
N GLU A 163 -9.29 7.20 5.30
CA GLU A 163 -8.79 7.56 6.63
C GLU A 163 -9.91 8.27 7.39
N LYS A 164 -10.50 7.56 8.35
CA LYS A 164 -11.63 8.02 9.14
C LYS A 164 -11.33 9.31 9.91
N VAL A 165 -10.13 9.45 10.47
CA VAL A 165 -9.69 10.68 11.14
C VAL A 165 -8.22 10.96 10.85
N ILE A 166 -7.96 12.09 10.20
CA ILE A 166 -6.63 12.68 10.01
C ILE A 166 -6.55 13.94 10.89
N THR A 167 -5.53 14.00 11.75
CA THR A 167 -5.28 15.15 12.62
C THR A 167 -3.91 15.73 12.34
N TRP A 168 -3.85 17.03 12.08
CA TRP A 168 -2.60 17.76 11.87
C TRP A 168 -2.23 18.60 13.10
N PRO A 169 -0.94 18.73 13.45
CA PRO A 169 -0.50 19.60 14.54
C PRO A 169 -0.78 21.09 14.24
N SER A 170 -0.64 21.48 12.98
CA SER A 170 -0.96 22.79 12.42
C SER A 170 -1.87 22.65 11.20
N PRO A 171 -2.70 23.65 10.84
CA PRO A 171 -3.57 23.55 9.67
C PRO A 171 -2.74 23.26 8.41
N PRO A 172 -3.09 22.23 7.61
CA PRO A 172 -2.35 21.86 6.41
C PRO A 172 -2.63 22.78 5.21
N GLY A 173 -3.68 23.61 5.31
CA GLY A 173 -4.02 24.65 4.36
C GLY A 173 -4.41 25.95 5.07
N SER A 174 -4.84 26.95 4.30
CA SER A 174 -5.06 28.31 4.82
C SER A 174 -6.38 28.52 5.56
N ASN A 175 -7.26 27.51 5.64
CA ASN A 175 -8.62 27.68 6.19
C ASN A 175 -8.72 27.47 7.71
N GLY A 176 -7.65 26.99 8.36
CA GLY A 176 -7.57 26.81 9.81
C GLY A 176 -8.04 25.44 10.34
N GLU A 177 -8.62 24.58 9.51
CA GLU A 177 -9.03 23.23 9.92
C GLU A 177 -7.82 22.34 10.22
N LYS A 178 -7.95 21.48 11.24
CA LYS A 178 -6.88 20.55 11.65
C LYS A 178 -7.31 19.09 11.66
N VAL A 179 -8.60 18.82 11.67
CA VAL A 179 -9.17 17.48 11.78
C VAL A 179 -10.06 17.24 10.58
N PHE A 180 -9.76 16.18 9.84
CA PHE A 180 -10.46 15.81 8.62
C PHE A 180 -11.01 14.40 8.79
N TYR A 181 -12.23 14.18 8.32
CA TYR A 181 -12.98 12.96 8.59
C TYR A 181 -13.28 12.20 7.30
N HIS A 182 -13.16 10.88 7.35
CA HIS A 182 -13.49 9.94 6.26
C HIS A 182 -12.86 10.33 4.90
N VAL A 183 -11.58 10.72 4.92
CA VAL A 183 -10.87 11.22 3.73
C VAL A 183 -10.60 10.06 2.78
N VAL A 184 -11.01 10.22 1.52
CA VAL A 184 -10.84 9.20 0.48
C VAL A 184 -9.37 9.00 0.12
N LYS A 185 -8.86 7.79 0.33
CA LYS A 185 -7.48 7.41 -0.01
C LYS A 185 -7.37 6.64 -1.31
N LYS A 186 -8.32 5.73 -1.56
CA LYS A 186 -8.26 4.87 -2.74
C LYS A 186 -9.61 4.28 -3.11
N PHE A 187 -9.97 4.31 -4.40
CA PHE A 187 -11.01 3.46 -4.96
C PHE A 187 -10.43 2.12 -5.43
N LEU A 188 -11.13 1.01 -5.14
CA LEU A 188 -10.74 -0.35 -5.51
C LEU A 188 -11.76 -0.95 -6.51
N PRO A 189 -11.31 -1.48 -7.66
CA PRO A 189 -9.93 -1.41 -8.16
C PRO A 189 -9.57 0.00 -8.68
N ASN A 190 -10.59 0.80 -9.00
CA ASN A 190 -10.52 2.19 -9.43
C ASN A 190 -11.92 2.84 -9.31
N THR A 191 -12.04 4.12 -9.67
CA THR A 191 -13.29 4.92 -9.56
C THR A 191 -14.44 4.42 -10.43
N GLY A 192 -14.16 3.62 -11.46
CA GLY A 192 -15.16 2.96 -12.30
C GLY A 192 -15.90 1.80 -11.62
N GLY A 193 -15.36 1.29 -10.50
CA GLY A 193 -15.98 0.20 -9.74
C GLY A 193 -16.01 -1.14 -10.47
N THR A 194 -16.86 -2.03 -10.00
CA THR A 194 -17.06 -3.39 -10.53
C THR A 194 -18.55 -3.61 -10.81
N PRO A 195 -18.95 -3.97 -12.05
CA PRO A 195 -20.32 -4.37 -12.32
C PRO A 195 -20.72 -5.60 -11.50
N ILE A 196 -21.95 -5.61 -10.97
CA ILE A 196 -22.48 -6.77 -10.21
C ILE A 196 -23.38 -7.67 -11.07
N SER A 197 -23.15 -7.70 -12.39
CA SER A 197 -23.95 -8.42 -13.38
C SER A 197 -24.00 -9.95 -13.16
N ASP A 198 -23.11 -10.48 -12.32
CA ASP A 198 -23.05 -11.90 -12.00
C ASP A 198 -24.11 -12.35 -10.98
N LEU A 199 -24.81 -11.39 -10.35
CA LEU A 199 -26.00 -11.64 -9.54
C LEU A 199 -27.21 -11.54 -10.48
N SER A 200 -28.12 -12.52 -10.48
CA SER A 200 -29.27 -12.52 -11.41
C SER A 200 -30.59 -12.86 -10.72
N ASN A 201 -30.55 -13.62 -9.63
CA ASN A 201 -31.73 -14.07 -8.90
C ASN A 201 -31.70 -13.54 -7.48
N VAL A 202 -32.88 -13.18 -6.96
CA VAL A 202 -33.03 -12.83 -5.54
C VAL A 202 -32.54 -13.99 -4.69
N GLY A 203 -31.67 -13.70 -3.71
CA GLY A 203 -30.97 -14.66 -2.89
C GLY A 203 -29.52 -14.93 -3.33
N ASP A 204 -29.15 -14.59 -4.56
CA ASP A 204 -27.76 -14.70 -5.03
C ASP A 204 -26.84 -13.86 -4.14
N SER A 205 -25.66 -14.39 -3.87
CA SER A 205 -24.62 -13.71 -3.09
C SER A 205 -23.27 -13.94 -3.74
N LYS A 206 -22.45 -12.88 -3.79
CA LYS A 206 -21.10 -12.92 -4.33
C LYS A 206 -20.14 -12.10 -3.47
N THR A 207 -18.97 -12.68 -3.21
CA THR A 207 -17.86 -11.98 -2.56
C THR A 207 -16.86 -11.49 -3.60
N TYR A 208 -16.54 -10.20 -3.52
CA TYR A 208 -15.52 -9.52 -4.30
C TYR A 208 -14.32 -9.26 -3.41
N THR A 209 -13.14 -9.69 -3.85
CA THR A 209 -11.89 -9.53 -3.10
C THR A 209 -11.01 -8.50 -3.78
N PHE A 210 -10.44 -7.59 -2.99
CA PHE A 210 -9.52 -6.56 -3.44
C PHE A 210 -8.22 -6.64 -2.63
N ASN A 211 -7.19 -5.95 -3.11
CA ASN A 211 -5.95 -5.73 -2.36
C ASN A 211 -5.64 -4.23 -2.37
N PHE A 212 -5.18 -3.73 -1.23
CA PHE A 212 -4.71 -2.37 -1.07
C PHE A 212 -3.45 -2.34 -0.21
N LYS A 213 -2.30 -2.23 -0.87
CA LYS A 213 -1.03 -1.97 -0.19
C LYS A 213 -0.99 -0.54 0.35
N PHE A 214 -0.66 -0.40 1.63
CA PHE A 214 -0.52 0.90 2.28
C PHE A 214 0.54 1.74 1.58
N ASN A 215 0.17 2.99 1.36
CA ASN A 215 1.02 4.01 0.77
C ASN A 215 1.09 5.19 1.74
N LYS A 216 0.90 6.42 1.24
CA LYS A 216 0.82 7.64 2.03
C LYS A 216 -0.44 7.66 2.89
N LEU A 217 -0.32 7.14 4.10
CA LEU A 217 -1.32 7.26 5.17
C LEU A 217 -0.79 8.21 6.25
N TYR A 218 -1.66 9.04 6.80
CA TYR A 218 -1.35 9.94 7.91
C TYR A 218 -1.55 9.26 9.27
N ASN A 219 -2.55 8.39 9.37
CA ASN A 219 -2.86 7.62 10.56
C ASN A 219 -3.43 6.26 10.19
N PHE A 220 -2.56 5.26 10.13
CA PHE A 220 -2.95 3.89 9.80
C PHE A 220 -4.01 3.33 10.78
N ARG A 221 -4.04 3.76 12.04
CA ARG A 221 -4.96 3.22 13.06
C ARG A 221 -6.42 3.64 12.84
N ASN A 222 -6.67 4.57 11.93
CA ASN A 222 -8.00 5.09 11.64
C ASN A 222 -8.42 4.77 10.20
N LEU A 223 -8.15 3.56 9.72
CA LEU A 223 -8.61 3.13 8.40
C LEU A 223 -10.05 2.61 8.45
N GLU A 224 -10.77 2.85 7.38
CA GLU A 224 -12.12 2.36 7.15
C GLU A 224 -12.25 1.92 5.69
N VAL A 225 -13.01 0.86 5.45
CA VAL A 225 -13.40 0.45 4.10
C VAL A 225 -14.90 0.70 3.95
N ALA A 226 -15.25 1.44 2.91
CA ALA A 226 -16.62 1.66 2.48
C ALA A 226 -16.91 0.90 1.19
N ALA A 227 -18.13 0.43 1.03
CA ALA A 227 -18.63 -0.16 -0.21
C ALA A 227 -20.04 0.35 -0.48
N TYR A 228 -20.35 0.65 -1.74
CA TYR A 228 -21.68 1.10 -2.13
C TYR A 228 -22.05 0.66 -3.55
N ILE A 229 -23.34 0.50 -3.80
CA ILE A 229 -23.90 0.14 -5.10
C ILE A 229 -24.57 1.37 -5.69
N GLN A 230 -24.04 1.86 -6.81
CA GLN A 230 -24.52 3.05 -7.50
C GLN A 230 -24.97 2.70 -8.91
N ASN A 231 -26.11 3.22 -9.33
CA ASN A 231 -26.61 3.10 -10.69
C ASN A 231 -25.89 4.12 -11.59
N GLU A 232 -25.22 3.68 -12.65
CA GLU A 232 -24.46 4.60 -13.52
C GLU A 232 -25.33 5.55 -14.32
N SER A 233 -26.57 5.17 -14.64
CA SER A 233 -27.46 5.98 -15.46
C SER A 233 -28.09 7.11 -14.66
N THR A 234 -28.50 6.83 -13.42
CA THR A 234 -29.21 7.80 -12.56
C THR A 234 -28.30 8.45 -11.52
N LYS A 235 -27.11 7.88 -11.27
CA LYS A 235 -26.22 8.17 -10.13
C LYS A 235 -26.79 7.82 -8.76
N GLU A 236 -28.01 7.29 -8.67
CA GLU A 236 -28.60 6.92 -7.40
C GLU A 236 -27.82 5.80 -6.71
N VAL A 237 -27.64 5.93 -5.39
CA VAL A 237 -27.00 4.92 -4.56
C VAL A 237 -28.07 4.08 -3.89
N ALA A 238 -28.13 2.80 -4.26
CA ALA A 238 -29.12 1.86 -3.76
C ALA A 238 -28.78 1.36 -2.35
N GLN A 239 -27.49 1.13 -2.07
CA GLN A 239 -27.01 0.66 -0.77
C GLN A 239 -25.58 1.14 -0.51
N ALA A 240 -25.24 1.33 0.75
CA ALA A 240 -23.87 1.52 1.21
C ALA A 240 -23.61 0.71 2.49
N GLU A 241 -22.36 0.42 2.78
CA GLU A 241 -21.91 -0.08 4.08
C GLU A 241 -20.45 0.34 4.27
N SER A 242 -20.02 0.51 5.51
CA SER A 242 -18.62 0.68 5.85
C SER A 242 -18.25 -0.07 7.12
N LYS A 243 -16.96 -0.40 7.23
CA LYS A 243 -16.41 -1.01 8.42
C LYS A 243 -15.01 -0.46 8.69
N GLU A 244 -14.81 -0.05 9.95
CA GLU A 244 -13.49 0.32 10.45
C GLU A 244 -12.57 -0.90 10.47
N VAL A 245 -11.28 -0.68 10.23
CA VAL A 245 -10.28 -1.74 10.32
C VAL A 245 -10.08 -2.11 11.78
N ASP A 246 -10.40 -3.35 12.13
CA ASP A 246 -10.17 -3.90 13.46
C ASP A 246 -8.69 -4.30 13.61
N TYR A 247 -8.00 -3.69 14.59
CA TYR A 247 -6.63 -4.04 14.95
C TYR A 247 -6.65 -4.99 16.15
N ILE A 248 -6.66 -6.29 15.89
CA ILE A 248 -6.69 -7.32 16.92
C ILE A 248 -5.27 -7.53 17.47
N LYS A 249 -5.15 -7.62 18.79
CA LYS A 249 -3.88 -7.94 19.47
C LYS A 249 -3.58 -9.42 19.36
N SER A 250 -2.42 -9.79 18.84
CA SER A 250 -1.91 -11.15 18.96
C SER A 250 -1.59 -11.46 20.44
N PRO A 251 -1.99 -12.62 20.98
CA PRO A 251 -1.59 -13.01 22.33
C PRO A 251 -0.08 -13.26 22.40
N GLY A 252 0.65 -12.49 23.19
CA GLY A 252 2.10 -12.61 23.36
C GLY A 252 2.90 -11.48 22.71
N LEU A 253 4.16 -11.78 22.37
CA LEU A 253 5.10 -10.89 21.70
C LEU A 253 4.96 -11.06 20.19
N ASP A 254 4.57 -9.99 19.50
CA ASP A 254 4.39 -9.97 18.05
C ASP A 254 4.92 -8.64 17.50
N ILE A 255 6.03 -8.70 16.78
CA ILE A 255 6.68 -7.56 16.13
C ILE A 255 6.62 -7.74 14.61
N ALA A 256 5.93 -6.83 13.94
CA ALA A 256 5.91 -6.81 12.49
C ALA A 256 6.91 -5.78 11.94
N ILE A 257 7.58 -6.11 10.84
CA ILE A 257 8.26 -5.12 10.00
C ILE A 257 7.22 -4.44 9.12
N LYS A 258 6.85 -3.21 9.49
CA LYS A 258 5.84 -2.42 8.75
C LYS A 258 6.40 -1.87 7.45
N TYR A 259 7.61 -1.32 7.52
CA TYR A 259 8.24 -0.64 6.39
C TYR A 259 9.76 -0.61 6.58
N ALA A 260 10.51 -0.60 5.48
CA ALA A 260 11.94 -0.34 5.52
C ALA A 260 12.41 0.32 4.22
N LYS A 261 13.53 1.03 4.30
CA LYS A 261 14.27 1.57 3.15
C LYS A 261 15.69 1.02 3.17
N ALA A 262 16.21 0.71 2.00
CA ALA A 262 17.59 0.28 1.84
C ALA A 262 18.61 1.38 2.17
N THR A 263 18.19 2.65 2.22
CA THR A 263 19.02 3.82 2.53
C THR A 263 18.26 4.80 3.40
N SER A 264 19.00 5.57 4.21
CA SER A 264 18.49 6.66 5.04
C SER A 264 18.23 7.94 4.25
N ASN A 265 18.66 7.98 2.98
CA ASN A 265 18.38 9.10 2.10
C ASN A 265 16.88 9.22 1.83
N THR A 266 16.26 10.30 2.30
CA THR A 266 14.82 10.53 2.16
C THR A 266 14.40 10.99 0.76
N LEU A 267 15.36 11.46 -0.05
CA LEU A 267 15.11 12.01 -1.37
C LEU A 267 15.20 10.96 -2.49
N LYS A 268 15.80 9.79 -2.23
CA LYS A 268 16.03 8.73 -3.24
C LYS A 268 15.99 7.33 -2.66
N ASN A 269 15.62 6.38 -3.53
CA ASN A 269 15.74 4.94 -3.26
C ASN A 269 17.02 4.31 -3.85
N THR A 270 17.96 5.12 -4.36
CA THR A 270 19.21 4.62 -4.93
C THR A 270 20.27 4.43 -3.86
N VAL A 271 20.99 3.31 -3.92
CA VAL A 271 22.11 2.99 -3.04
C VAL A 271 23.42 3.12 -3.82
N CYS A 272 24.47 3.59 -3.16
CA CYS A 272 25.78 3.73 -3.76
C CYS A 272 26.87 3.16 -2.86
N GLY A 273 27.86 2.50 -3.47
CA GLY A 273 29.05 2.01 -2.77
C GLY A 273 28.92 0.60 -2.23
N THR A 274 29.86 0.25 -1.35
CA THR A 274 30.00 -1.07 -0.74
C THR A 274 29.29 -1.17 0.61
N GLY A 275 28.43 -0.21 0.93
CA GLY A 275 27.73 -0.15 2.20
C GLY A 275 26.50 0.75 2.10
N THR A 276 25.53 0.55 2.99
CA THR A 276 24.34 1.40 3.08
C THR A 276 23.84 1.54 4.52
N ILE A 277 23.01 2.53 4.79
CA ILE A 277 22.44 2.81 6.11
C ILE A 277 20.92 2.62 6.04
N PRO A 278 20.39 1.39 6.16
CA PRO A 278 18.96 1.15 6.09
C PRO A 278 18.18 1.79 7.23
N THR A 279 16.90 2.05 6.99
CA THR A 279 15.94 2.45 8.04
C THR A 279 14.82 1.42 8.11
N ILE A 280 14.48 0.97 9.31
CA ILE A 280 13.45 -0.06 9.54
C ILE A 280 12.42 0.49 10.51
N THR A 281 11.15 0.37 10.17
CA THR A 281 10.03 0.69 11.04
C THR A 281 9.35 -0.60 11.50
N TYR A 282 9.48 -0.88 12.78
CA TYR A 282 8.78 -1.96 13.47
C TYR A 282 7.48 -1.47 14.08
N ILE A 283 6.49 -2.34 14.20
CA ILE A 283 5.24 -2.12 14.93
C ILE A 283 4.95 -3.31 15.84
N ASN A 284 4.58 -3.05 17.10
CA ASN A 284 4.14 -4.12 18.00
C ASN A 284 2.65 -4.41 17.78
N THR A 285 2.35 -5.63 17.36
CA THR A 285 1.00 -6.12 17.07
C THR A 285 0.49 -7.08 18.16
N GLY A 286 1.35 -7.36 19.14
CA GLY A 286 1.08 -8.20 20.30
C GLY A 286 0.47 -7.43 21.46
N ASN A 287 -0.01 -8.17 22.46
CA ASN A 287 -0.53 -7.58 23.69
C ASN A 287 0.57 -7.31 24.75
N ALA A 288 1.75 -7.89 24.60
CA ALA A 288 2.91 -7.65 25.46
C ALA A 288 3.79 -6.53 24.89
N ASN A 289 4.34 -5.67 25.76
CA ASN A 289 5.27 -4.63 25.32
C ASN A 289 6.59 -5.23 24.82
N VAL A 290 7.09 -4.73 23.70
CA VAL A 290 8.39 -5.13 23.16
C VAL A 290 9.47 -4.21 23.71
N THR A 291 10.43 -4.77 24.44
CA THR A 291 11.54 -4.05 25.09
C THR A 291 12.90 -4.37 24.50
N SER A 292 13.05 -5.46 23.76
CA SER A 292 14.21 -5.74 22.92
C SER A 292 13.84 -6.50 21.65
N ILE A 293 14.60 -6.25 20.58
CA ILE A 293 14.51 -6.97 19.31
C ILE A 293 15.92 -7.34 18.88
N LYS A 294 16.19 -8.61 18.59
CA LYS A 294 17.35 -9.01 17.78
C LYS A 294 16.89 -9.28 16.36
N PHE A 295 17.60 -8.68 15.42
CA PHE A 295 17.29 -8.78 14.02
C PHE A 295 18.57 -8.77 13.20
N ARG A 296 18.49 -9.28 11.99
CA ARG A 296 19.62 -9.39 11.07
C ARG A 296 19.28 -8.82 9.71
N SER A 297 20.30 -8.42 8.97
CA SER A 297 20.15 -7.97 7.60
C SER A 297 21.24 -8.53 6.68
N SER A 298 20.92 -8.64 5.40
CA SER A 298 21.86 -9.01 4.34
C SER A 298 21.47 -8.34 3.04
N VAL A 299 22.46 -7.92 2.26
CA VAL A 299 22.28 -7.38 0.93
C VAL A 299 22.77 -8.40 -0.10
N ASN A 300 21.91 -8.71 -1.07
CA ASN A 300 22.23 -9.58 -2.22
C ASN A 300 22.84 -10.94 -1.83
N GLY A 301 22.37 -11.54 -0.72
CA GLY A 301 22.89 -12.82 -0.21
C GLY A 301 24.30 -12.73 0.40
N GLY A 302 24.77 -11.52 0.72
CA GLY A 302 26.02 -11.27 1.42
C GLY A 302 26.00 -11.69 2.90
N PRO A 303 27.08 -11.39 3.65
CA PRO A 303 27.18 -11.68 5.07
C PRO A 303 25.98 -11.15 5.88
N LEU A 304 25.54 -11.93 6.86
CA LEU A 304 24.51 -11.50 7.80
C LEU A 304 25.10 -10.54 8.83
N SER A 305 24.52 -9.34 8.91
CA SER A 305 24.82 -8.37 9.96
C SER A 305 23.74 -8.45 11.04
N GLU A 306 24.12 -8.71 12.29
CA GLU A 306 23.20 -8.79 13.41
C GLU A 306 23.17 -7.51 14.23
N PHE A 307 21.98 -7.16 14.70
CA PHE A 307 21.71 -5.95 15.46
C PHE A 307 20.83 -6.28 16.66
N THR A 308 20.96 -5.47 17.70
CA THR A 308 20.07 -5.52 18.86
C THR A 308 19.54 -4.12 19.12
N TRP A 309 18.23 -4.02 19.27
CA TRP A 309 17.55 -2.81 19.71
C TRP A 309 16.95 -3.03 21.09
N THR A 310 16.96 -1.99 21.93
CA THR A 310 16.29 -1.96 23.23
C THR A 310 15.46 -0.69 23.39
N GLY A 311 14.36 -0.78 24.14
CA GLY A 311 13.45 0.33 24.38
C GLY A 311 12.11 -0.14 24.93
N ASN A 312 11.02 0.48 24.48
CA ASN A 312 9.66 0.03 24.74
C ASN A 312 8.78 0.40 23.54
N ILE A 313 8.13 -0.59 22.93
CA ILE A 313 7.11 -0.42 21.88
C ILE A 313 5.82 -1.01 22.42
N ALA A 314 4.85 -0.14 22.75
CA ALA A 314 3.52 -0.57 23.13
C ALA A 314 2.70 -1.04 21.92
N PHE A 315 1.55 -1.68 22.15
CA PHE A 315 0.65 -2.12 21.07
C PHE A 315 0.32 -0.97 20.10
N LEU A 316 0.48 -1.23 18.80
CA LEU A 316 0.34 -0.28 17.68
C LEU A 316 1.22 0.96 17.77
N GLU A 317 2.23 0.94 18.62
CA GLU A 317 3.31 1.91 18.57
C GLU A 317 4.31 1.48 17.51
N GLU A 318 4.85 2.47 16.80
CA GLU A 318 5.86 2.26 15.77
C GLU A 318 7.20 2.74 16.27
N LYS A 319 8.25 1.99 15.92
CA LYS A 319 9.62 2.42 16.15
C LYS A 319 10.42 2.33 14.86
N THR A 320 10.95 3.48 14.44
CA THR A 320 11.95 3.53 13.38
C THR A 320 13.36 3.42 13.97
N ILE A 321 14.15 2.51 13.41
CA ILE A 321 15.54 2.21 13.77
C ILE A 321 16.38 2.47 12.52
N ASN A 322 17.43 3.27 12.66
CA ASN A 322 18.44 3.45 11.63
C ASN A 322 19.57 2.48 11.90
N LEU A 323 19.95 1.70 10.89
CA LEU A 323 21.06 0.78 11.00
C LEU A 323 22.39 1.46 10.73
N SER A 324 23.44 0.93 11.33
CA SER A 324 24.80 1.31 10.99
C SER A 324 25.28 0.46 9.82
N ASN A 325 25.89 1.12 8.83
CA ASN A 325 26.54 0.56 7.64
C ASN A 325 26.41 -0.96 7.43
N VAL A 326 25.40 -1.37 6.64
CA VAL A 326 25.23 -2.74 6.15
C VAL A 326 26.09 -2.92 4.91
N GLU A 327 26.97 -3.91 4.92
CA GLU A 327 27.89 -4.19 3.82
C GLU A 327 27.16 -4.64 2.55
N ILE A 328 27.67 -4.20 1.40
CA ILE A 328 27.24 -4.59 0.06
C ILE A 328 28.43 -5.23 -0.65
N PRO A 329 28.60 -6.56 -0.57
CA PRO A 329 29.75 -7.23 -1.17
C PRO A 329 29.76 -7.12 -2.70
N LYS A 330 28.57 -7.10 -3.30
CA LYS A 330 28.37 -6.99 -4.75
C LYS A 330 27.14 -6.15 -5.04
N MET A 331 27.32 -5.14 -5.88
CA MET A 331 26.23 -4.32 -6.42
C MET A 331 25.90 -4.80 -7.83
N PHE A 332 24.65 -5.17 -8.08
CA PHE A 332 24.16 -5.57 -9.40
C PHE A 332 23.58 -4.38 -10.15
N ALA A 333 23.61 -4.40 -11.48
CA ALA A 333 23.02 -3.34 -12.30
C ALA A 333 21.49 -3.24 -12.15
N SER A 334 20.84 -4.35 -11.77
CA SER A 334 19.41 -4.41 -11.47
C SER A 334 19.10 -5.57 -10.54
N GLY A 335 17.97 -5.49 -9.83
CA GLY A 335 17.46 -6.58 -9.00
C GLY A 335 18.10 -6.69 -7.62
N ASN A 336 18.74 -5.64 -7.09
CA ASN A 336 19.32 -5.70 -5.75
C ASN A 336 18.23 -5.78 -4.68
N THR A 337 18.51 -6.52 -3.61
CA THR A 337 17.59 -6.72 -2.49
C THR A 337 18.32 -6.60 -1.16
N LEU A 338 17.70 -5.87 -0.23
CA LEU A 338 18.02 -5.90 1.19
C LEU A 338 17.00 -6.81 1.90
N ILE A 339 17.48 -7.80 2.64
CA ILE A 339 16.63 -8.66 3.47
C ILE A 339 16.83 -8.24 4.92
N ILE A 340 15.72 -8.16 5.66
CA ILE A 340 15.70 -7.82 7.08
C ILE A 340 14.81 -8.84 7.77
N GLU A 341 15.29 -9.41 8.87
CA GLU A 341 14.57 -10.44 9.62
C GLU A 341 14.73 -10.21 11.13
N ALA A 342 13.61 -10.02 11.83
CA ALA A 342 13.55 -10.12 13.28
C ALA A 342 13.47 -11.59 13.69
N PHE A 343 14.37 -12.04 14.57
CA PHE A 343 14.45 -13.45 14.94
C PHE A 343 14.33 -13.71 16.44
N GLU A 344 14.38 -12.67 17.28
CA GLU A 344 14.17 -12.78 18.72
C GLU A 344 13.55 -11.48 19.27
N VAL A 345 12.51 -11.61 20.10
CA VAL A 345 11.77 -10.51 20.73
C VAL A 345 11.73 -10.73 22.24
N ASN A 346 12.25 -9.80 23.02
CA ASN A 346 12.40 -9.92 24.48
C ASN A 346 13.01 -11.26 24.95
N GLY A 347 13.96 -11.83 24.19
CA GLY A 347 14.57 -13.12 24.51
C GLY A 347 13.75 -14.36 24.12
N ASN A 348 12.61 -14.18 23.45
CA ASN A 348 11.69 -15.25 23.04
C ASN A 348 11.45 -15.21 21.54
N ALA A 349 10.84 -16.28 21.00
CA ALA A 349 10.35 -16.29 19.64
C ALA A 349 9.14 -15.37 19.48
N ASP A 350 9.01 -14.77 18.31
CA ASP A 350 7.81 -14.06 17.90
C ASP A 350 6.65 -15.02 17.64
N VAL A 351 5.41 -14.66 18.00
CA VAL A 351 4.24 -15.53 17.80
C VAL A 351 3.78 -15.61 16.35
N ASN A 352 4.14 -14.66 15.50
CA ASN A 352 3.75 -14.58 14.10
C ASN A 352 4.97 -14.40 13.18
N PRO A 353 5.69 -15.49 12.84
CA PRO A 353 6.94 -15.39 12.07
C PRO A 353 6.77 -14.86 10.63
N ILE A 354 5.54 -14.78 10.12
CA ILE A 354 5.24 -14.31 8.75
C ILE A 354 5.55 -12.80 8.60
N ASN A 355 5.42 -12.02 9.66
CA ASN A 355 5.62 -10.56 9.61
C ASN A 355 7.02 -10.11 10.07
N ASN A 356 7.89 -11.06 10.40
CA ASN A 356 9.24 -10.82 10.89
C ASN A 356 10.25 -10.48 9.80
N THR A 357 9.95 -10.79 8.54
CA THR A 357 10.89 -10.64 7.43
C THR A 357 10.34 -9.73 6.36
N LEU A 358 11.17 -8.80 5.90
CA LEU A 358 10.87 -7.94 4.76
C LEU A 358 12.03 -7.96 3.75
N VAL A 359 11.68 -8.14 2.47
CA VAL A 359 12.60 -8.00 1.34
C VAL A 359 12.35 -6.65 0.67
N ILE A 360 13.39 -5.82 0.60
CA ILE A 360 13.34 -4.47 0.06
C ILE A 360 14.16 -4.40 -1.23
N PRO A 361 13.52 -4.25 -2.40
CA PRO A 361 14.25 -3.98 -3.63
C PRO A 361 14.83 -2.58 -3.60
N PHE A 362 16.01 -2.39 -4.21
CA PHE A 362 16.59 -1.07 -4.40
C PHE A 362 17.41 -0.99 -5.68
N ASP A 363 17.55 0.23 -6.18
CA ASP A 363 18.31 0.51 -7.40
C ASP A 363 19.75 0.93 -7.05
N PRO A 364 20.75 0.50 -7.83
CA PRO A 364 22.08 1.05 -7.70
C PRO A 364 22.10 2.49 -8.24
N SER A 365 23.05 3.29 -7.79
CA SER A 365 23.36 4.56 -8.47
C SER A 365 23.91 4.26 -9.88
N PRO A 366 23.53 5.05 -10.91
CA PRO A 366 24.06 4.87 -12.26
C PRO A 366 25.59 4.87 -12.29
N ALA A 367 26.18 3.88 -12.97
CA ALA A 367 27.63 3.78 -13.12
C ALA A 367 28.14 4.59 -14.32
N THR A 368 29.32 5.20 -14.14
CA THR A 368 30.06 5.92 -15.16
C THR A 368 31.53 5.50 -15.17
N THR A 369 32.28 5.92 -16.19
CA THR A 369 33.72 5.69 -16.32
C THR A 369 34.54 6.76 -15.61
N LEU A 370 35.82 6.47 -15.33
CA LEU A 370 36.74 7.41 -14.66
C LEU A 370 36.91 8.72 -15.44
N THR A 371 36.93 8.64 -16.77
CA THR A 371 36.81 9.79 -17.64
C THR A 371 35.34 9.96 -18.02
N SER A 372 34.74 11.09 -17.64
CA SER A 372 33.32 11.39 -17.91
C SER A 372 33.16 12.83 -18.36
N ARG A 373 31.97 13.22 -18.84
CA ARG A 373 31.64 14.60 -19.19
C ARG A 373 30.32 15.02 -18.59
N LEU A 374 30.31 16.12 -17.85
CA LEU A 374 29.08 16.79 -17.42
C LEU A 374 28.76 17.95 -18.37
N ASP A 375 27.57 17.91 -18.95
CA ASP A 375 27.04 18.93 -19.84
C ASP A 375 25.91 19.69 -19.12
N VAL A 376 26.07 20.99 -18.88
CA VAL A 376 25.04 21.86 -18.32
C VAL A 376 24.57 22.81 -19.40
N LYS A 377 23.27 22.77 -19.72
CA LYS A 377 22.64 23.62 -20.74
C LYS A 377 21.43 24.35 -20.17
N PRO A 378 21.61 25.57 -19.68
CA PRO A 378 20.52 26.47 -19.35
C PRO A 378 19.82 26.92 -20.64
N LEU A 379 18.50 26.82 -20.69
CA LEU A 379 17.67 27.28 -21.81
C LEU A 379 17.24 28.73 -21.63
N THR A 380 16.89 29.13 -20.39
CA THR A 380 16.50 30.50 -20.01
C THR A 380 17.02 30.83 -18.62
N LYS A 381 17.30 32.11 -18.34
CA LYS A 381 17.71 32.57 -17.00
C LYS A 381 18.87 31.77 -16.40
N GLY A 382 19.89 31.48 -17.21
CA GLY A 382 21.06 30.69 -16.79
C GLY A 382 21.80 31.25 -15.57
N SER A 383 21.66 32.55 -15.31
CA SER A 383 22.20 33.22 -14.12
C SER A 383 21.62 32.68 -12.80
N LEU A 384 20.49 31.98 -12.83
CA LEU A 384 19.80 31.40 -11.67
C LEU A 384 20.09 29.91 -11.49
N VAL A 385 21.02 29.36 -12.28
CA VAL A 385 21.43 27.96 -12.22
C VAL A 385 22.87 27.88 -11.71
N THR A 386 23.08 27.12 -10.64
CA THR A 386 24.40 26.77 -10.11
C THR A 386 24.47 25.26 -9.92
N PHE A 387 25.68 24.69 -9.92
CA PHE A 387 25.88 23.30 -9.56
C PHE A 387 27.14 23.09 -8.74
N THR A 388 27.11 22.02 -7.95
CA THR A 388 28.25 21.48 -7.22
C THR A 388 28.30 19.97 -7.43
N LEU A 389 29.45 19.46 -7.83
CA LEU A 389 29.76 18.03 -7.86
C LEU A 389 30.73 17.72 -6.72
N GLN A 390 30.35 16.80 -5.84
CA GLN A 390 31.18 16.34 -4.73
C GLN A 390 31.26 14.81 -4.68
N ASP A 391 32.30 14.28 -4.04
CA ASP A 391 32.41 12.85 -3.75
C ASP A 391 31.82 12.49 -2.36
N ASP A 392 31.82 11.20 -2.03
CA ASP A 392 31.32 10.65 -0.76
C ASP A 392 32.15 10.97 0.48
N ALA A 393 33.30 11.66 0.33
CA ALA A 393 34.03 12.29 1.43
C ALA A 393 33.73 13.80 1.54
N ASN A 394 32.68 14.28 0.85
CA ASN A 394 32.32 15.70 0.71
C ASN A 394 33.43 16.56 0.07
N LYS A 395 34.34 15.95 -0.70
CA LYS A 395 35.32 16.72 -1.47
C LYS A 395 34.64 17.27 -2.73
N VAL A 396 34.61 18.59 -2.86
CA VAL A 396 34.14 19.25 -4.08
C VAL A 396 35.11 18.93 -5.23
N ILE A 397 34.59 18.30 -6.27
CA ILE A 397 35.32 17.97 -7.50
C ILE A 397 35.29 19.17 -8.44
N ILE A 398 34.11 19.77 -8.61
CA ILE A 398 33.90 20.98 -9.40
C ILE A 398 32.62 21.66 -8.91
N GLN A 399 32.61 22.99 -8.97
CA GLN A 399 31.42 23.80 -8.75
C GLN A 399 31.46 24.94 -9.76
N ASP A 400 30.32 25.28 -10.33
CA ASP A 400 30.20 26.39 -11.29
C ASP A 400 28.75 26.87 -11.34
N GLY A 401 28.50 28.03 -11.91
CA GLY A 401 27.17 28.60 -11.94
C GLY A 401 27.09 29.95 -12.62
N SER A 402 25.89 30.53 -12.59
CA SER A 402 25.59 31.81 -13.21
C SER A 402 25.95 31.84 -14.70
N TYR A 403 25.20 31.07 -15.48
CA TYR A 403 25.48 30.87 -16.90
C TYR A 403 24.83 31.91 -17.82
N PRO A 404 25.43 32.18 -18.99
CA PRO A 404 24.72 32.67 -20.15
C PRO A 404 23.51 31.79 -20.49
N THR A 405 22.50 32.42 -21.08
CA THR A 405 21.29 31.71 -21.48
C THR A 405 21.50 31.04 -22.83
N ASN A 406 21.01 29.80 -22.97
CA ASN A 406 21.03 29.00 -24.20
C ASN A 406 22.43 28.59 -24.70
N GLU A 407 23.41 28.52 -23.79
CA GLU A 407 24.75 28.01 -24.05
C GLU A 407 24.95 26.64 -23.39
N LEU A 408 25.71 25.78 -24.06
CA LEU A 408 26.12 24.48 -23.54
C LEU A 408 27.48 24.62 -22.87
N HIS A 409 27.55 24.30 -21.59
CA HIS A 409 28.79 24.25 -20.82
C HIS A 409 29.17 22.78 -20.57
N SER A 410 30.34 22.39 -21.05
CA SER A 410 30.84 21.01 -20.96
C SER A 410 32.07 20.92 -20.08
N TYR A 411 32.00 20.06 -19.06
CA TYR A 411 33.04 19.85 -18.07
C TYR A 411 33.59 18.43 -18.20
N PRO A 412 34.84 18.25 -18.70
CA PRO A 412 35.51 16.96 -18.61
C PRO A 412 35.81 16.65 -17.13
N LEU A 413 35.50 15.43 -16.71
CA LEU A 413 35.67 14.96 -15.35
C LEU A 413 36.71 13.85 -15.31
N ASN A 414 37.66 13.97 -14.38
CA ASN A 414 38.61 12.93 -14.01
C ASN A 414 38.24 12.44 -12.61
N LEU A 415 37.51 11.33 -12.56
CA LEU A 415 36.95 10.75 -11.36
C LEU A 415 37.88 9.67 -10.80
N SER A 416 37.92 9.57 -9.48
CA SER A 416 38.55 8.46 -8.77
C SER A 416 37.70 7.19 -8.89
N LYS A 417 38.37 6.04 -8.97
CA LYS A 417 37.76 4.71 -8.97
C LYS A 417 37.10 4.40 -7.62
N ASP A 418 36.03 3.61 -7.63
CA ASP A 418 35.37 3.08 -6.44
C ASP A 418 34.87 4.19 -5.51
N ARG A 419 34.17 5.17 -6.09
CA ARG A 419 33.60 6.33 -5.38
C ARG A 419 32.14 6.55 -5.74
N CYS A 420 31.47 7.26 -4.85
CA CYS A 420 30.14 7.78 -5.06
C CYS A 420 30.23 9.30 -5.23
N TYR A 421 29.45 9.83 -6.16
CA TYR A 421 29.43 11.26 -6.45
C TYR A 421 28.01 11.79 -6.40
N THR A 422 27.86 13.00 -5.89
CA THR A 422 26.60 13.73 -5.82
C THR A 422 26.71 15.03 -6.60
N LEU A 423 25.89 15.15 -7.63
CA LEU A 423 25.64 16.38 -8.37
C LEU A 423 24.43 17.10 -7.76
N THR A 424 24.67 18.27 -7.20
CA THR A 424 23.64 19.18 -6.70
C THR A 424 23.51 20.35 -7.67
N ILE A 425 22.29 20.64 -8.12
CA ILE A 425 21.98 21.77 -9.00
C ILE A 425 20.91 22.62 -8.33
N ASP A 426 21.23 23.87 -8.02
CA ASP A 426 20.26 24.82 -7.51
C ASP A 426 19.70 25.62 -8.67
N ASN A 427 18.36 25.65 -8.77
CA ASN A 427 17.63 26.41 -9.77
C ASN A 427 16.67 27.35 -9.06
N ASP A 428 16.89 28.67 -9.17
CA ASP A 428 15.99 29.69 -8.61
C ASP A 428 14.98 30.21 -9.66
N HIS A 429 14.47 29.33 -10.52
CA HIS A 429 13.53 29.68 -11.57
C HIS A 429 12.28 28.81 -11.54
N THR A 430 11.10 29.40 -11.67
CA THR A 430 9.81 28.72 -11.41
C THR A 430 9.22 27.94 -12.59
N SER A 431 9.92 27.88 -13.73
CA SER A 431 9.51 27.08 -14.90
C SER A 431 10.70 26.38 -15.54
N LEU A 432 10.41 25.48 -16.50
CA LEU A 432 11.42 24.79 -17.31
C LEU A 432 12.45 25.78 -17.87
N ASN A 433 13.72 25.60 -17.51
CA ASN A 433 14.76 26.55 -17.89
C ASN A 433 16.15 25.95 -18.12
N GLY A 434 16.31 24.62 -18.12
CA GLY A 434 17.61 24.01 -18.41
C GLY A 434 17.67 22.50 -18.23
N SER A 435 18.85 21.95 -18.47
CA SER A 435 19.17 20.54 -18.20
C SER A 435 20.63 20.36 -17.83
N ALA A 436 20.94 19.28 -17.11
CA ALA A 436 22.29 18.78 -16.90
C ALA A 436 22.37 17.30 -17.24
N LYS A 437 23.41 16.88 -17.97
CA LYS A 437 23.58 15.53 -18.48
C LYS A 437 24.99 15.02 -18.20
N LEU A 438 25.09 13.79 -17.69
CA LEU A 438 26.36 13.10 -17.51
C LEU A 438 26.53 12.07 -18.61
N TYR A 439 27.68 12.07 -19.27
CA TYR A 439 28.09 11.07 -20.25
C TYR A 439 29.35 10.34 -19.79
N ASP A 440 29.43 9.06 -20.11
CA ASP A 440 30.64 8.26 -19.93
C ASP A 440 31.69 8.54 -21.04
N ALA A 441 32.83 7.86 -20.96
CA ALA A 441 33.92 7.99 -21.92
C ALA A 441 33.54 7.61 -23.36
N ASN A 442 32.48 6.83 -23.54
CA ASN A 442 31.96 6.37 -24.83
C ASN A 442 30.80 7.23 -25.35
N ASN A 443 30.53 8.39 -24.73
CA ASN A 443 29.38 9.26 -24.99
C ASN A 443 28.01 8.60 -24.73
N LYS A 444 27.95 7.55 -23.90
CA LYS A 444 26.67 7.00 -23.43
C LYS A 444 26.12 7.91 -22.33
N LEU A 445 24.85 8.26 -22.43
CA LEU A 445 24.15 9.04 -21.40
C LEU A 445 23.99 8.18 -20.13
N VAL A 446 24.53 8.67 -19.02
CA VAL A 446 24.45 8.04 -17.68
C VAL A 446 23.30 8.64 -16.87
N MET A 447 23.10 9.96 -16.98
CA MET A 447 22.14 10.70 -16.16
C MET A 447 21.62 11.93 -16.91
N ASN A 448 20.35 12.29 -16.70
CA ASN A 448 19.73 13.49 -17.22
C ASN A 448 18.85 14.16 -16.16
N VAL A 449 19.14 15.41 -15.83
CA VAL A 449 18.37 16.25 -14.91
C VAL A 449 17.70 17.36 -15.71
N THR A 450 16.38 17.49 -15.59
CA THR A 450 15.61 18.58 -16.21
C THR A 450 15.21 19.60 -15.16
N LEU A 451 15.54 20.87 -15.38
CA LEU A 451 15.26 21.96 -14.43
C LEU A 451 13.87 22.53 -14.74
N LEU A 452 12.86 22.05 -14.01
CA LEU A 452 11.43 22.30 -14.26
C LEU A 452 10.83 23.42 -13.41
N THR A 453 11.40 23.67 -12.24
CA THR A 453 10.87 24.61 -11.24
C THR A 453 11.97 25.04 -10.28
N ARG A 454 11.61 25.92 -9.35
CA ARG A 454 12.51 26.40 -8.32
C ARG A 454 12.73 25.30 -7.31
N ALA A 455 13.90 24.69 -7.37
CA ALA A 455 14.25 23.55 -6.55
C ALA A 455 15.76 23.31 -6.56
N THR A 456 16.20 22.58 -5.54
CA THR A 456 17.51 21.93 -5.53
C THR A 456 17.34 20.52 -6.08
N TYR A 457 17.99 20.23 -7.21
CA TYR A 457 18.03 18.91 -7.81
C TYR A 457 19.29 18.19 -7.35
N VAL A 458 19.14 16.99 -6.81
CA VAL A 458 20.27 16.19 -6.33
C VAL A 458 20.27 14.87 -7.08
N SER A 459 21.40 14.49 -7.67
CA SER A 459 21.55 13.27 -8.47
C SER A 459 22.86 12.55 -8.13
N ASP A 460 22.81 11.24 -7.91
CA ASP A 460 23.98 10.46 -7.50
C ASP A 460 24.42 9.53 -8.63
N PHE A 461 25.71 9.27 -8.73
CA PHE A 461 26.29 8.32 -9.67
C PHE A 461 27.56 7.73 -9.09
N THR A 462 28.11 6.71 -9.74
CA THR A 462 29.23 5.96 -9.20
C THR A 462 30.27 5.57 -10.24
N THR A 463 31.51 5.36 -9.77
CA THR A 463 32.58 4.69 -10.52
C THR A 463 32.83 3.26 -10.02
N TYR A 464 31.98 2.72 -9.13
CA TYR A 464 31.99 1.31 -8.79
C TYR A 464 31.53 0.46 -9.98
N ASP A 465 32.22 -0.65 -10.21
CA ASP A 465 31.81 -1.62 -11.21
C ASP A 465 30.52 -2.33 -10.75
N LEU A 466 29.46 -2.20 -11.56
CA LEU A 466 28.24 -2.96 -11.37
C LEU A 466 28.38 -4.33 -12.01
N VAL A 467 27.98 -5.38 -11.29
CA VAL A 467 27.99 -6.74 -11.85
C VAL A 467 26.98 -6.79 -12.99
N LEU A 468 27.49 -7.06 -14.20
CA LEU A 468 26.70 -7.22 -15.42
C LEU A 468 26.02 -8.59 -15.40
N GLY A 469 24.84 -8.60 -14.80
CA GLY A 469 23.89 -9.69 -14.73
C GLY A 469 22.67 -9.17 -14.00
N THR A 470 21.48 -9.65 -14.35
CA THR A 470 20.36 -9.52 -13.44
C THR A 470 20.70 -10.40 -12.24
N HIS A 471 20.86 -9.82 -11.03
CA HIS A 471 20.36 -10.58 -9.89
C HIS A 471 18.90 -10.83 -10.28
N ASP A 472 18.49 -12.07 -10.36
CA ASP A 472 17.12 -12.41 -10.74
C ASP A 472 16.37 -12.57 -9.41
N PRO A 473 15.90 -11.49 -8.76
CA PRO A 473 15.08 -11.57 -7.57
C PRO A 473 13.67 -12.02 -7.95
N SER A 474 13.44 -12.61 -9.12
CA SER A 474 12.10 -12.90 -9.58
C SER A 474 11.50 -14.11 -8.89
N GLU A 475 12.30 -15.01 -8.30
CA GLU A 475 11.82 -16.32 -7.87
C GLU A 475 12.66 -16.97 -6.75
N ASN A 476 13.57 -16.26 -6.07
CA ASN A 476 14.47 -16.91 -5.10
C ASN A 476 13.77 -17.20 -3.78
N ILE A 477 14.01 -18.42 -3.30
CA ILE A 477 13.67 -18.82 -1.95
C ILE A 477 14.98 -18.81 -1.15
N TYR A 478 15.12 -17.95 -0.15
CA TYR A 478 16.36 -17.78 0.60
C TYR A 478 16.48 -18.75 1.78
N SER A 479 15.34 -19.17 2.32
CA SER A 479 15.26 -20.11 3.41
C SER A 479 14.08 -21.05 3.18
N PHE A 480 14.26 -22.31 3.56
CA PHE A 480 13.18 -23.28 3.60
C PHE A 480 13.43 -24.22 4.78
N SER A 481 12.53 -24.22 5.75
CA SER A 481 12.58 -25.07 6.94
C SER A 481 11.38 -26.02 6.95
N VAL A 482 11.55 -27.16 7.60
CA VAL A 482 10.54 -28.20 7.76
C VAL A 482 10.58 -28.67 9.20
N THR A 483 9.52 -28.39 9.97
CA THR A 483 9.45 -28.66 11.42
C THR A 483 8.06 -29.18 11.84
N PRO A 484 7.95 -30.06 12.85
CA PRO A 484 9.03 -30.84 13.42
C PRO A 484 9.55 -31.87 12.40
N ASN A 485 10.74 -32.40 12.65
CA ASN A 485 11.30 -33.48 11.87
C ASN A 485 12.13 -34.38 12.81
N PRO A 486 11.67 -35.58 13.19
CA PRO A 486 10.49 -36.30 12.66
C PRO A 486 9.12 -35.64 12.95
N VAL A 487 8.10 -35.98 12.16
CA VAL A 487 6.72 -35.47 12.28
C VAL A 487 5.70 -36.61 12.40
N HIS A 488 4.69 -36.42 13.25
CA HIS A 488 3.59 -37.37 13.44
C HIS A 488 2.28 -36.90 12.79
N ASP A 489 1.81 -35.70 13.14
CA ASP A 489 0.46 -35.24 12.72
C ASP A 489 0.51 -34.18 11.63
N VAL A 490 1.24 -33.08 11.89
CA VAL A 490 1.27 -31.89 11.02
C VAL A 490 2.70 -31.42 10.87
N VAL A 491 3.13 -31.24 9.63
CA VAL A 491 4.42 -30.62 9.29
C VAL A 491 4.20 -29.15 8.97
N ARG A 492 5.01 -28.29 9.59
CA ARG A 492 5.12 -26.87 9.31
C ARG A 492 6.26 -26.62 8.33
N LEU A 493 5.92 -25.94 7.25
CA LEU A 493 6.84 -25.43 6.25
C LEU A 493 6.97 -23.93 6.45
N GLU A 494 8.19 -23.41 6.53
CA GLU A 494 8.44 -21.96 6.56
C GLU A 494 9.49 -21.62 5.49
N TRP A 495 9.25 -20.55 4.73
CA TRP A 495 10.18 -20.10 3.71
C TRP A 495 10.19 -18.58 3.57
N ILE A 496 11.30 -18.05 3.08
CA ILE A 496 11.43 -16.63 2.74
C ILE A 496 11.63 -16.53 1.24
N GLN A 497 10.88 -15.65 0.58
CA GLN A 497 11.03 -15.35 -0.85
C GLN A 497 11.03 -13.85 -1.15
N ASP A 498 11.63 -13.48 -2.28
CA ASP A 498 11.79 -12.09 -2.75
C ASP A 498 10.51 -11.45 -3.30
N GLN A 499 9.72 -12.19 -4.06
CA GLN A 499 8.50 -11.72 -4.74
C GLN A 499 7.29 -12.51 -4.26
N SER A 500 6.11 -11.89 -4.23
CA SER A 500 4.85 -12.64 -4.12
C SER A 500 4.56 -13.38 -5.42
N GLY A 501 4.04 -14.61 -5.36
CA GLY A 501 3.76 -15.38 -6.55
C GLY A 501 3.23 -16.78 -6.29
N PRO A 502 2.72 -17.47 -7.33
CA PRO A 502 2.30 -18.85 -7.22
C PRO A 502 3.53 -19.76 -7.03
N ILE A 503 3.45 -20.64 -6.04
CA ILE A 503 4.44 -21.68 -5.77
C ILE A 503 3.78 -23.07 -5.83
N GLN A 504 4.60 -24.07 -6.08
CA GLN A 504 4.21 -25.46 -5.96
C GLN A 504 5.01 -26.14 -4.85
N ILE A 505 4.31 -26.68 -3.86
CA ILE A 505 4.88 -27.53 -2.82
C ILE A 505 4.62 -28.99 -3.23
N MET A 506 5.63 -29.83 -3.16
CA MET A 506 5.56 -31.24 -3.57
C MET A 506 6.26 -32.13 -2.56
N PHE A 507 5.50 -33.09 -2.01
CA PHE A 507 6.03 -34.23 -1.27
C PHE A 507 6.29 -35.36 -2.27
N SER A 508 7.47 -35.93 -2.24
CA SER A 508 7.83 -37.10 -3.03
C SER A 508 8.50 -38.17 -2.17
N ASP A 509 8.41 -39.43 -2.60
CA ASP A 509 9.25 -40.48 -2.02
C ASP A 509 10.73 -40.30 -2.40
N LEU A 510 11.61 -41.19 -1.90
CA LEU A 510 13.05 -41.14 -2.18
C LEU A 510 13.42 -41.42 -3.65
N THR A 511 12.48 -41.94 -4.44
CA THR A 511 12.65 -42.14 -5.88
C THR A 511 12.24 -40.91 -6.70
N GLY A 512 11.69 -39.88 -6.04
CA GLY A 512 11.20 -38.65 -6.65
C GLY A 512 9.77 -38.74 -7.17
N LYS A 513 9.05 -39.84 -6.90
CA LYS A 513 7.64 -39.98 -7.27
C LYS A 513 6.80 -39.08 -6.37
N ALA A 514 6.02 -38.19 -6.97
CA ALA A 514 5.12 -37.29 -6.24
C ALA A 514 4.06 -38.09 -5.47
N VAL A 515 3.93 -37.79 -4.18
CA VAL A 515 2.93 -38.35 -3.26
C VAL A 515 1.84 -37.31 -2.98
N GLN A 516 2.21 -36.04 -2.87
CA GLN A 516 1.28 -34.93 -2.73
C GLN A 516 1.83 -33.69 -3.44
N SER A 517 0.94 -32.91 -4.07
CA SER A 517 1.29 -31.63 -4.66
C SER A 517 0.24 -30.59 -4.31
N ILE A 518 0.72 -29.42 -3.91
CA ILE A 518 -0.09 -28.30 -3.42
C ILE A 518 0.33 -27.06 -4.22
N GLN A 519 -0.65 -26.37 -4.78
CA GLN A 519 -0.47 -25.04 -5.35
C GLN A 519 -0.82 -24.01 -4.27
N HIS A 520 0.04 -23.02 -4.08
CA HIS A 520 -0.15 -21.97 -3.09
C HIS A 520 0.29 -20.62 -3.65
N HIS A 521 -0.27 -19.53 -3.15
CA HIS A 521 0.16 -18.18 -3.54
C HIS A 521 0.89 -17.54 -2.37
N SER A 522 2.20 -17.41 -2.52
CA SER A 522 3.08 -16.89 -1.48
C SER A 522 3.23 -15.38 -1.56
N ILE A 523 3.58 -14.77 -0.44
CA ILE A 523 3.93 -13.35 -0.34
C ILE A 523 5.44 -13.14 -0.39
N SER A 524 5.89 -11.93 -0.70
CA SER A 524 7.28 -11.52 -0.48
C SER A 524 7.57 -11.46 1.02
N GLY A 525 8.74 -11.92 1.45
CA GLY A 525 9.13 -12.06 2.85
C GLY A 525 8.89 -13.48 3.38
N SER A 526 8.62 -13.58 4.68
CA SER A 526 8.34 -14.87 5.35
C SER A 526 6.97 -15.41 4.94
N ASN A 527 6.90 -16.72 4.81
CA ASN A 527 5.70 -17.49 4.53
C ASN A 527 5.68 -18.73 5.43
N GLN A 528 4.48 -19.23 5.71
CA GLN A 528 4.30 -20.45 6.47
C GLN A 528 3.11 -21.24 5.93
N MET A 529 3.21 -22.57 5.97
CA MET A 529 2.12 -23.49 5.71
C MET A 529 2.16 -24.69 6.66
N GLU A 530 1.02 -25.07 7.20
CA GLU A 530 0.85 -26.33 7.94
C GLU A 530 0.19 -27.38 7.05
N ILE A 531 0.76 -28.58 7.03
CA ILE A 531 0.33 -29.68 6.17
C ILE A 531 0.13 -30.91 7.06
N PRO A 532 -1.11 -31.43 7.18
CA PRO A 532 -1.36 -32.72 7.78
C PRO A 532 -0.64 -33.83 7.01
N VAL A 533 0.03 -34.75 7.73
CA VAL A 533 0.75 -35.89 7.16
C VAL A 533 0.02 -37.22 7.41
N ASP A 534 -1.23 -37.17 7.86
CA ASP A 534 -2.09 -38.31 8.18
C ASP A 534 -2.30 -39.27 7.00
N GLN A 535 -2.20 -38.76 5.77
CA GLN A 535 -2.32 -39.54 4.54
C GLN A 535 -1.00 -40.17 4.07
N LEU A 536 0.12 -39.92 4.77
CA LEU A 536 1.44 -40.45 4.44
C LEU A 536 1.77 -41.63 5.37
N HIS A 537 2.27 -42.73 4.80
CA HIS A 537 2.80 -43.83 5.61
C HIS A 537 4.10 -43.42 6.30
N SER A 538 4.38 -44.00 7.47
CA SER A 538 5.66 -43.80 8.17
C SER A 538 6.83 -44.13 7.23
N GLY A 539 7.77 -43.19 7.12
CA GLY A 539 8.82 -43.27 6.13
C GLY A 539 9.51 -41.93 5.86
N MET A 540 10.45 -41.97 4.93
CA MET A 540 11.25 -40.81 4.56
C MET A 540 10.74 -40.21 3.25
N TYR A 541 10.51 -38.90 3.28
CA TYR A 541 10.02 -38.14 2.13
C TYR A 541 10.94 -36.95 1.83
N LEU A 542 10.85 -36.45 0.61
CA LEU A 542 11.42 -35.19 0.18
C LEU A 542 10.28 -34.18 0.01
N VAL A 543 10.39 -33.03 0.67
CA VAL A 543 9.51 -31.89 0.46
C VAL A 543 10.25 -30.89 -0.40
N SER A 544 9.65 -30.50 -1.51
CA SER A 544 10.21 -29.47 -2.39
C SER A 544 9.24 -28.33 -2.58
N ILE A 545 9.80 -27.12 -2.63
CA ILE A 545 9.08 -25.89 -2.95
C ILE A 545 9.65 -25.34 -4.26
N ASN A 546 8.77 -25.10 -5.22
CA ASN A 546 9.11 -24.57 -6.54
C ASN A 546 8.46 -23.20 -6.72
N HIS A 547 9.26 -22.19 -7.03
CA HIS A 547 8.81 -20.88 -7.50
C HIS A 547 9.48 -20.65 -8.86
N GLY A 548 8.68 -20.73 -9.93
CA GLY A 548 9.17 -20.78 -11.32
C GLY A 548 10.33 -21.76 -11.57
N LYS A 549 11.54 -21.27 -11.82
CA LYS A 549 12.76 -22.09 -12.07
C LYS A 549 13.48 -22.53 -10.80
N ASN A 550 13.21 -21.90 -9.66
CA ASN A 550 13.88 -22.20 -8.41
C ASN A 550 13.17 -23.32 -7.66
N LYS A 551 13.96 -24.32 -7.25
CA LYS A 551 13.51 -25.47 -6.47
C LYS A 551 14.41 -25.68 -5.28
N ILE A 552 13.83 -25.68 -4.08
CA ILE A 552 14.52 -26.09 -2.85
C ILE A 552 13.88 -27.35 -2.32
N THR A 553 14.70 -28.31 -1.90
CA THR A 553 14.24 -29.59 -1.37
C THR A 553 14.82 -29.85 0.02
N LYS A 554 13.97 -30.31 0.94
CA LYS A 554 14.34 -30.75 2.29
C LYS A 554 13.81 -32.15 2.53
N ARG A 555 14.49 -32.90 3.41
CA ARG A 555 14.05 -34.22 3.84
C ARG A 555 13.14 -34.10 5.06
N VAL A 556 12.08 -34.90 5.10
CA VAL A 556 11.19 -35.07 6.26
C VAL A 556 11.04 -36.55 6.58
N ILE A 557 10.97 -36.87 7.87
CA ILE A 557 10.69 -38.22 8.36
C ILE A 557 9.28 -38.19 8.97
N VAL A 558 8.36 -38.97 8.42
CA VAL A 558 7.01 -39.17 8.95
C VAL A 558 7.03 -40.43 9.81
N GLU A 559 6.50 -40.36 11.02
CA GLU A 559 6.47 -41.46 12.00
C GLU A 559 5.07 -41.88 12.39
#